data_AF-A0A2S8Q5I8-F1
#
_entry.id   AF-A0A2S8Q5I8-F1
#
_cell.length_a   1.000
_cell.length_b   1.000
_cell.length_c   1.000
_cell.angle_alpha   90.00
_cell.angle_beta   90.00
_cell.angle_gamma   90.00
#
_symmetry.space_group_name_H-M   'P 1'
#
loop_
_entity.id
_entity.type
_entity.pdbx_description
1 polymer ?
#
loop_
_entity_poly.entity_id
_entity_poly.type
_entity_poly.pdbx_seq_one_letter_code
_entity_poly.pdbx_strand_id
1 'polypeptide(L)'
;MRLRCMAYRQDGVYVAACLDLSLAAQGDNIDEAVNKLEVQIEDYLNEVKSEPRYAKQMLNRKVPLSMWFKYWRIAFRIFMNRKDCSMAKVFNERCEPA
;
A
#
# COMPACT_ATOMS: atom_id res chain seq x y z
N MET A 1 11.60 8.39 2.22
CA MET A 1 10.45 8.66 1.31
C MET A 1 9.16 8.29 2.04
N ARG A 2 8.00 8.93 1.79
CA ARG A 2 6.71 8.47 2.36
C ARG A 2 5.97 7.66 1.32
N LEU A 3 5.63 6.42 1.64
CA LEU A 3 4.86 5.53 0.77
C LEU A 3 3.37 5.71 1.06
N ARG A 4 2.57 5.91 0.02
CA ARG A 4 1.11 6.03 0.09
C ARG A 4 0.50 4.63 0.10
N CYS A 5 0.14 4.17 1.29
CA CYS A 5 -0.48 2.87 1.48
C CYS A 5 -1.95 3.02 1.87
N MET A 6 -2.77 2.06 1.44
CA MET A 6 -4.16 1.92 1.87
C MET A 6 -4.47 0.47 2.16
N ALA A 7 -5.22 0.20 3.22
CA ALA A 7 -5.87 -1.07 3.47
C ALA A 7 -7.39 -0.89 3.36
N TYR A 8 -8.06 -1.85 2.76
CA TYR A 8 -9.50 -1.84 2.56
C TYR A 8 -10.05 -3.27 2.51
N ARG A 9 -11.27 -3.45 2.97
CA ARG A 9 -11.97 -4.72 2.79
C ARG A 9 -12.54 -4.82 1.37
N GLN A 10 -12.27 -5.93 0.70
CA GLN A 10 -12.80 -6.25 -0.62
C GLN A 10 -13.22 -7.73 -0.66
N ASP A 11 -14.43 -8.00 -1.14
CA ASP A 11 -14.90 -9.37 -1.42
C ASP A 11 -14.76 -10.35 -0.22
N GLY A 12 -14.92 -9.83 1.00
CA GLY A 12 -14.82 -10.62 2.23
C GLY A 12 -13.44 -10.63 2.89
N VAL A 13 -12.36 -10.35 2.14
CA VAL A 13 -10.97 -10.31 2.61
C VAL A 13 -10.47 -8.88 2.83
N TYR A 14 -9.38 -8.70 3.58
CA TYR A 14 -8.70 -7.42 3.70
C TYR A 14 -7.53 -7.34 2.74
N VAL A 15 -7.43 -6.24 2.01
CA VAL A 15 -6.37 -5.98 1.04
C VAL A 15 -5.64 -4.72 1.45
N ALA A 16 -4.33 -4.82 1.63
CA ALA A 16 -3.42 -3.69 1.80
C ALA A 16 -2.64 -3.47 0.50
N ALA A 17 -2.47 -2.22 0.09
CA ALA A 17 -1.77 -1.88 -1.14
C ALA A 17 -0.94 -0.60 -0.99
N CYS A 18 0.25 -0.61 -1.56
CA CYS A 18 1.16 0.53 -1.68
C CYS A 18 1.12 1.07 -3.11
N LEU A 19 0.69 2.33 -3.24
CA LEU A 19 0.54 3.01 -4.54
C LEU A 19 1.87 3.44 -5.15
N ASP A 20 2.90 3.66 -4.34
CA ASP A 20 4.21 4.09 -4.83
C ASP A 20 5.04 2.92 -5.35
N LEU A 21 4.86 1.72 -4.80
CA LEU A 21 5.61 0.52 -5.18
C LEU A 21 4.80 -0.48 -6.01
N SER A 22 3.52 -0.23 -6.23
CA SER A 22 2.61 -1.18 -6.89
C SER A 22 2.53 -2.55 -6.21
N LEU A 23 2.72 -2.58 -4.89
CA LEU A 23 2.64 -3.79 -4.07
C LEU A 23 1.26 -3.90 -3.44
N ALA A 24 0.79 -5.14 -3.26
CA ALA A 24 -0.46 -5.43 -2.57
C ALA A 24 -0.39 -6.78 -1.87
N ALA A 25 -0.93 -6.84 -0.67
CA ALA A 25 -1.05 -8.03 0.15
C ALA A 25 -2.49 -8.21 0.64
N GLN A 26 -2.88 -9.44 0.90
CA GLN A 26 -4.21 -9.79 1.40
C GLN A 26 -4.11 -10.59 2.71
N GLY A 27 -5.08 -10.40 3.59
CA GLY A 27 -5.19 -11.07 4.88
C GLY A 27 -6.63 -11.25 5.33
N ASP A 28 -6.82 -12.08 6.35
CA ASP A 28 -8.13 -12.36 6.91
C ASP A 28 -8.61 -11.22 7.83
N ASN A 29 -7.66 -10.39 8.30
CA ASN A 29 -7.91 -9.17 9.04
C ASN A 29 -7.04 -8.01 8.52
N ILE A 30 -7.39 -6.78 8.91
CA ILE A 30 -6.72 -5.57 8.42
C ILE A 30 -5.26 -5.49 8.84
N ASP A 31 -4.93 -5.93 10.06
CA ASP A 31 -3.57 -5.88 10.60
C ASP A 31 -2.67 -6.91 9.93
N GLU A 32 -3.19 -8.10 9.63
CA GLU A 32 -2.49 -9.13 8.87
C GLU A 32 -2.21 -8.68 7.44
N ALA A 33 -3.19 -8.07 6.77
CA ALA A 33 -3.00 -7.53 5.43
C ALA A 33 -1.92 -6.44 5.43
N VAL A 34 -1.93 -5.54 6.43
CA VAL A 34 -0.91 -4.52 6.61
C VAL A 34 0.45 -5.15 6.87
N ASN A 35 0.60 -6.01 7.87
CA ASN A 35 1.87 -6.67 8.20
C ASN A 35 2.47 -7.41 7.00
N LYS A 36 1.65 -8.13 6.22
CA LYS A 36 2.11 -8.79 4.99
C LYS A 36 2.60 -7.79 3.95
N LEU A 37 1.96 -6.61 3.85
CA LEU A 37 2.43 -5.55 2.96
C LEU A 37 3.75 -4.95 3.46
N GLU A 38 3.90 -4.69 4.76
CA GLU A 38 5.14 -4.13 5.33
C GLU A 38 6.32 -5.06 5.04
N VAL A 39 6.16 -6.37 5.28
CA VAL A 39 7.19 -7.39 4.96
C VAL A 39 7.53 -7.38 3.47
N GLN A 40 6.54 -7.33 2.58
CA GLN A 40 6.79 -7.24 1.14
C GLN A 40 7.55 -5.96 0.75
N ILE A 41 7.23 -4.83 1.40
CA ILE A 41 7.92 -3.56 1.15
C ILE A 41 9.37 -3.66 1.61
N GLU A 42 9.63 -4.23 2.78
CA GLU A 42 10.99 -4.40 3.31
C GLU A 42 11.84 -5.30 2.40
N ASP A 43 11.31 -6.46 2.01
CA ASP A 43 11.97 -7.38 1.08
C ASP A 43 12.26 -6.69 -0.26
N TYR A 44 11.28 -5.96 -0.80
CA TYR A 44 11.43 -5.22 -2.05
C TYR A 44 12.51 -4.13 -1.95
N LEU A 45 12.56 -3.40 -0.83
CA LEU A 45 13.56 -2.36 -0.60
C LEU A 45 14.96 -2.97 -0.44
N ASN A 46 15.08 -4.13 0.20
CA ASN A 46 16.35 -4.86 0.33
C ASN A 46 16.85 -5.37 -1.03
N GLU A 47 15.96 -5.85 -1.90
CA GLU A 47 16.31 -6.23 -3.27
C GLU A 47 16.77 -5.02 -4.10
N VAL A 48 16.03 -3.91 -4.00
CA VAL A 48 16.38 -2.63 -4.63
C VAL A 48 17.74 -2.10 -4.17
N LYS A 49 18.07 -2.25 -2.88
CA LYS A 49 19.38 -1.87 -2.31
C LYS A 49 20.50 -2.76 -2.86
N SER A 50 20.23 -4.05 -3.05
CA SER A 50 21.20 -5.02 -3.57
C SER A 50 21.47 -4.79 -5.07
N GLU A 51 20.50 -4.24 -5.81
CA GLU A 51 20.60 -3.98 -7.25
C GLU A 51 20.37 -2.49 -7.62
N PRO A 52 21.32 -1.59 -7.28
CA PRO A 52 21.18 -0.15 -7.51
C PRO A 52 21.04 0.22 -9.00
N ARG A 53 21.47 -0.68 -9.90
CA ARG A 53 21.37 -0.50 -11.35
C ARG A 53 19.92 -0.56 -11.85
N TYR A 54 19.06 -1.35 -11.21
CA TYR A 54 17.64 -1.48 -11.54
C TYR A 54 16.72 -0.78 -10.54
N ALA A 55 17.25 -0.30 -9.42
CA ALA A 55 16.53 0.44 -8.38
C ALA A 55 15.61 1.54 -8.95
N LYS A 56 16.08 2.33 -9.93
CA LYS A 56 15.25 3.37 -10.56
C LYS A 56 14.06 2.81 -11.36
N GLN A 57 14.19 1.66 -12.00
CA GLN A 57 13.08 1.02 -12.73
C GLN A 57 12.10 0.36 -11.76
N MET A 58 12.62 -0.29 -10.71
CA MET A 58 11.83 -0.93 -9.67
C MET A 58 11.01 0.11 -8.88
N LEU A 59 11.62 1.24 -8.50
CA LEU A 59 10.93 2.32 -7.79
C LEU A 59 10.01 3.17 -8.69
N ASN A 60 10.18 3.13 -10.01
CA ASN A 60 9.37 3.90 -10.96
C ASN A 60 8.24 3.07 -11.57
N ARG A 61 7.85 1.96 -10.91
CA ARG A 61 6.76 1.11 -11.36
C ARG A 61 5.43 1.85 -11.16
N LYS A 62 4.94 2.46 -12.23
CA LYS A 62 3.65 3.17 -12.23
C LYS A 62 2.52 2.20 -11.93
N VAL A 63 1.80 2.46 -10.85
CA VAL A 63 0.55 1.77 -10.55
C VAL A 63 -0.50 2.12 -11.60
N PRO A 64 -1.31 1.15 -12.05
CA PRO A 64 -2.41 1.43 -12.97
C PRO A 64 -3.35 2.50 -12.40
N LEU A 65 -3.79 3.43 -13.26
CA LEU A 65 -4.66 4.56 -12.89
C LEU A 65 -5.97 4.13 -12.22
N SER A 66 -6.45 2.90 -12.49
CA SER A 66 -7.60 2.30 -11.83
C SER A 66 -7.44 2.19 -10.32
N MET A 67 -6.22 1.88 -9.83
CA MET A 67 -5.91 1.81 -8.40
C MET A 67 -5.88 3.19 -7.74
N TRP A 68 -5.40 4.21 -8.46
CA TRP A 68 -5.51 5.60 -8.01
C TRP A 68 -6.97 6.05 -7.86
N PHE A 69 -7.83 5.64 -8.79
CA PHE A 69 -9.26 5.93 -8.71
C PHE A 69 -9.91 5.26 -7.48
N LYS A 70 -9.52 4.01 -7.18
CA LYS A 70 -9.93 3.30 -5.95
C LYS A 70 -9.48 4.06 -4.70
N TYR A 71 -8.22 4.48 -4.64
CA TYR A 71 -7.68 5.26 -3.53
C TYR A 71 -8.46 6.55 -3.29
N TRP A 72 -8.68 7.35 -4.34
CA TRP A 72 -9.46 8.58 -4.22
C TRP A 72 -10.90 8.33 -3.81
N ARG A 73 -11.55 7.26 -4.32
CA ARG A 73 -12.89 6.89 -3.87
C ARG A 73 -12.94 6.52 -2.39
N ILE A 74 -11.97 5.74 -1.90
CA ILE A 74 -11.89 5.33 -0.49
C ILE A 74 -11.59 6.55 0.39
N ALA A 75 -10.59 7.35 0.02
CA ALA A 75 -10.22 8.58 0.72
C ALA A 75 -11.39 9.57 0.78
N PHE A 76 -12.11 9.77 -0.32
CA PHE A 76 -13.28 10.63 -0.39
C PHE A 76 -14.45 10.10 0.45
N ARG A 77 -14.65 8.77 0.48
CA ARG A 77 -15.67 8.13 1.33
C ARG A 77 -15.35 8.30 2.82
N ILE A 78 -14.10 8.11 3.23
CA ILE A 78 -13.65 8.38 4.61
C ILE A 78 -13.81 9.86 4.96
N PHE A 79 -13.49 10.75 4.03
CA PHE A 79 -13.59 12.20 4.22
C PHE A 79 -15.05 12.67 4.40
N MET A 80 -15.99 12.17 3.57
CA MET A 80 -17.41 12.54 3.66
C MET A 80 -18.15 11.81 4.79
N ASN A 81 -17.86 10.54 5.02
CA ASN A 81 -18.50 9.71 6.04
C ASN A 81 -17.51 9.34 7.14
N ARG A 82 -17.44 10.16 8.21
CA ARG A 82 -16.61 9.89 9.41
C ARG A 82 -16.98 8.61 10.19
N LYS A 83 -17.99 7.85 9.75
CA LYS A 83 -18.46 6.62 10.43
C LYS A 83 -17.83 5.32 9.90
N ASP A 84 -17.15 5.34 8.75
CA ASP A 84 -16.60 4.12 8.10
C ASP A 84 -15.12 3.84 8.43
N CYS A 85 -14.64 4.24 9.61
CA CYS A 85 -13.26 3.96 10.06
C CYS A 85 -12.97 2.47 10.29
N SER A 86 -13.99 1.59 10.23
CA SER A 86 -13.86 0.17 10.55
C SER A 86 -13.34 -0.70 9.40
N MET A 87 -13.43 -0.25 8.14
CA MET A 87 -13.20 -1.14 6.97
C MET A 87 -12.07 -0.68 6.04
N ALA A 88 -11.55 0.53 6.24
CA ALA A 88 -10.47 1.08 5.43
C ALA A 88 -9.53 1.95 6.26
N LYS A 89 -8.22 1.77 6.06
CA LYS A 89 -7.15 2.50 6.77
C LYS A 89 -6.18 3.04 5.74
N VAL A 90 -6.01 4.36 5.69
CA VAL A 90 -4.93 4.98 4.92
C VAL A 90 -3.75 5.18 5.87
N PHE A 91 -2.57 4.74 5.47
CA PHE A 91 -1.36 4.88 6.27
C PHE A 91 -0.18 5.26 5.39
N ASN A 92 0.75 6.01 5.98
CA ASN A 92 1.97 6.40 5.33
C ASN A 92 3.10 5.62 5.96
N GLU A 93 3.68 4.67 5.23
CA GLU A 93 4.89 4.01 5.68
C GLU A 93 6.10 4.91 5.45
N ARG A 94 6.99 4.93 6.44
CA ARG A 94 8.29 5.58 6.32
C ARG A 94 9.23 4.61 5.62
N CYS A 95 9.64 4.95 4.41
CA CYS A 95 10.86 4.40 3.84
C CYS A 95 12.03 5.08 4.53
N GLU A 96 12.50 4.49 5.62
CA GLU A 96 13.81 4.74 6.22
C GLU A 96 14.80 3.76 5.58
N PRO A 97 15.79 4.24 4.82
CA PRO A 97 16.91 3.39 4.43
C PRO A 97 17.72 3.13 5.69
N ALA A 98 17.48 2.00 6.35
CA ALA A 98 18.41 1.44 7.31
C ALA A 98 19.79 1.25 6.67
#